data_AF-A0A1W9YTD5-F1
#
_entry.id   AF-A0A1W9YTD5-F1
#
_cell.length_a   1.000
_cell.length_b   1.000
_cell.length_c   1.000
_cell.angle_alpha   90.00
_cell.angle_beta   90.00
_cell.angle_gamma   90.00
#
_symmetry.space_group_name_H-M   'P 1'
#
loop_
_entity.id
_entity.type
_entity.pdbx_description
1 polymer ?
#
loop_
_entity_poly.entity_id
_entity_poly.type
_entity_poly.pdbx_seq_one_letter_code
_entity_poly.pdbx_strand_id
1 'polypeptide(L)'
;MTTDDYARLESEHRAMLAVVETLLLTSHLLFVGYSMEDDDFTEAADRVRRIRALAEAPTGEDFATVLALHPDSVKPQPGLKTISMLESADTLAAARRLEIFLDRVSWAAARADQRSHAHLLDPHYDDLFADDPADSRLRELLATLVSLGPDDPARKSSAWERVESLLKDLGADSRP
;
A
#
# COMPACT_ATOMS: atom_id res chain seq x y z
N MET A 1 -25.55 24.44 -8.68
CA MET A 1 -24.49 24.33 -7.67
C MET A 1 -24.42 25.67 -6.97
N THR A 2 -24.57 25.69 -5.65
CA THR A 2 -24.54 26.91 -4.83
C THR A 2 -23.19 27.05 -4.13
N THR A 3 -22.81 28.27 -3.74
CA THR A 3 -21.54 28.61 -3.09
C THR A 3 -21.19 27.75 -1.86
N ASP A 4 -22.20 27.24 -1.16
CA ASP A 4 -22.02 26.32 -0.02
C ASP A 4 -21.52 24.92 -0.41
N ASP A 5 -21.84 24.44 -1.62
CA ASP A 5 -21.30 23.17 -2.12
C ASP A 5 -19.80 23.28 -2.41
N TYR A 6 -19.34 24.46 -2.87
CA TYR A 6 -17.93 24.75 -3.11
C TYR A 6 -17.12 24.77 -1.81
N ALA A 7 -17.63 25.42 -0.77
CA ALA A 7 -16.92 25.51 0.51
C ALA A 7 -16.77 24.13 1.19
N ARG A 8 -17.78 23.25 1.05
CA ARG A 8 -17.71 21.88 1.57
C ARG A 8 -16.71 21.02 0.79
N LEU A 9 -16.74 21.10 -0.54
CA LEU A 9 -15.78 20.43 -1.42
C LEU A 9 -14.33 20.87 -1.12
N GLU A 10 -14.11 22.17 -0.90
CA GLU A 10 -12.79 22.75 -0.58
C GLU A 10 -12.27 22.33 0.81
N SER A 11 -13.18 22.13 1.78
CA SER A 11 -12.81 21.61 3.10
C SER A 11 -12.48 20.11 3.07
N GLU A 12 -13.22 19.32 2.29
CA GLU A 12 -12.99 17.88 2.08
C GLU A 12 -11.69 17.65 1.30
N HIS A 13 -11.42 18.45 0.26
CA HIS A 13 -10.18 18.41 -0.51
C HIS A 13 -8.95 18.71 0.35
N ARG A 14 -8.99 19.74 1.21
CA ARG A 14 -7.85 20.06 2.09
C ARG A 14 -7.56 18.97 3.11
N ALA A 15 -8.59 18.34 3.66
CA ALA A 15 -8.41 17.23 4.58
C ALA A 15 -7.75 16.02 3.88
N MET A 16 -8.20 15.70 2.66
CA MET A 16 -7.58 14.65 1.84
C MET A 16 -6.11 14.96 1.51
N LEU A 17 -5.82 16.20 1.12
CA LEU A 17 -4.46 16.64 0.80
C LEU A 17 -3.51 16.46 1.99
N ALA A 18 -3.93 16.83 3.20
CA ALA A 18 -3.12 16.66 4.41
C ALA A 18 -2.83 15.18 4.74
N VAL A 19 -3.79 14.29 4.48
CA VAL A 19 -3.58 12.83 4.62
C VAL A 19 -2.57 12.33 3.59
N VAL A 20 -2.71 12.75 2.32
CA VAL A 20 -1.78 12.40 1.25
C VAL A 20 -0.37 12.91 1.56
N GLU A 21 -0.21 14.16 2.00
CA GLU A 21 1.07 14.73 2.42
C GLU A 21 1.72 13.90 3.53
N THR A 22 0.95 13.53 4.55
CA THR A 22 1.43 12.70 5.67
C THR A 22 1.88 11.32 5.17
N LEU A 23 1.11 10.68 4.30
CA LEU A 23 1.44 9.39 3.72
C LEU A 23 2.69 9.45 2.84
N LEU A 24 2.85 10.49 2.01
CA LEU A 24 4.04 10.67 1.16
C LEU A 24 5.31 10.93 1.99
N LEU A 25 5.19 11.47 3.21
CA LEU A 25 6.31 11.60 4.13
C LEU A 25 6.74 10.21 4.66
N THR A 26 5.78 9.36 5.03
CA THR A 26 6.04 8.10 5.74
C THR A 26 6.10 6.86 4.84
N SER A 27 5.65 6.94 3.58
CA SER A 27 5.43 5.79 2.71
C SER A 27 5.58 6.16 1.24
N HIS A 28 5.75 5.13 0.39
CA HIS A 28 5.77 5.29 -1.07
C HIS A 28 4.38 5.06 -1.64
N LEU A 29 3.79 6.07 -2.28
CA LEU A 29 2.44 5.95 -2.85
C LEU A 29 2.45 5.57 -4.33
N LEU A 30 1.43 4.81 -4.76
CA LEU A 30 1.15 4.53 -6.17
C LEU A 30 -0.13 5.25 -6.57
N PHE A 31 -0.03 6.19 -7.52
CA PHE A 31 -1.16 6.93 -8.07
C PHE A 31 -1.63 6.31 -9.38
N VAL A 32 -2.95 6.12 -9.50
CA VAL A 32 -3.60 5.53 -10.67
C VAL A 32 -4.86 6.34 -10.99
N GLY A 33 -5.01 6.77 -12.25
CA GLY A 33 -6.21 7.49 -12.69
C GLY A 33 -6.40 8.89 -12.08
N TYR A 34 -5.39 9.42 -11.41
CA TYR A 34 -5.41 10.77 -10.86
C TYR A 34 -4.94 11.77 -11.93
N SER A 35 -5.78 12.76 -12.25
CA SER A 35 -5.33 13.89 -13.06
C SER A 35 -4.37 14.72 -12.20
N MET A 36 -3.08 14.64 -12.48
CA MET A 36 -2.01 15.42 -11.83
C MET A 36 -2.06 16.92 -12.22
N GLU A 37 -3.22 17.39 -12.66
CA GLU A 37 -3.49 18.78 -13.06
C GLU A 37 -4.03 19.63 -11.91
N ASP A 38 -4.24 19.03 -10.74
CA ASP A 38 -4.59 19.77 -9.54
C ASP A 38 -3.36 20.51 -9.00
N ASP A 39 -3.42 21.85 -9.03
CA ASP A 39 -2.36 22.72 -8.53
C ASP A 39 -2.10 22.48 -7.03
N ASP A 40 -3.13 22.13 -6.26
CA ASP A 40 -3.02 21.85 -4.82
C ASP A 40 -2.16 20.59 -4.58
N PHE A 41 -2.33 19.56 -5.42
CA PHE A 41 -1.51 18.35 -5.35
C PHE A 41 -0.05 18.62 -5.70
N THR A 42 0.18 19.44 -6.72
CA THR A 42 1.54 19.82 -7.13
C THR A 42 2.26 20.54 -5.98
N GLU A 43 1.57 21.48 -5.31
CA GLU A 43 2.13 22.19 -4.16
C GLU A 43 2.43 21.24 -2.99
N ALA A 44 1.52 20.31 -2.71
CA ALA A 44 1.70 19.29 -1.66
C ALA A 44 2.91 18.38 -1.93
N ALA A 45 3.03 17.84 -3.14
CA ALA A 45 4.16 17.00 -3.54
C ALA A 45 5.49 17.76 -3.39
N ASP A 46 5.52 19.03 -3.78
CA ASP A 46 6.69 19.89 -3.64
C ASP A 46 7.05 20.18 -2.17
N ARG A 47 6.04 20.34 -1.30
CA ARG A 47 6.23 20.50 0.14
C ARG A 47 6.85 19.25 0.75
N VAL A 48 6.31 18.07 0.42
CA VAL A 48 6.83 16.78 0.88
C VAL A 48 8.27 16.57 0.42
N ARG A 49 8.56 16.86 -0.86
CA ARG A 49 9.91 16.77 -1.42
C ARG A 49 10.93 17.61 -0.62
N ARG A 50 10.58 18.86 -0.31
CA ARG A 50 11.46 19.76 0.49
C ARG A 50 11.69 19.22 1.89
N ILE A 51 10.66 18.72 2.55
CA ILE A 51 10.76 18.16 3.90
C ILE A 51 11.65 16.91 3.91
N ARG A 52 11.45 15.98 2.95
CA ARG A 52 12.28 14.78 2.81
C ARG A 52 13.75 15.12 2.54
N ALA A 53 14.02 16.14 1.73
CA ALA A 53 15.38 16.60 1.45
C ALA A 53 16.09 17.18 2.69
N LEU A 54 15.34 17.82 3.61
CA LEU A 54 15.87 18.31 4.89
C LEU A 54 16.17 17.20 5.89
N ALA A 55 15.49 16.05 5.77
CA ALA A 55 15.58 14.94 6.72
C ALA A 55 16.76 13.98 6.45
N GLU A 56 17.69 14.32 5.56
CA GLU A 56 18.80 13.45 5.09
C GLU A 56 18.34 12.06 4.58
N ALA A 57 17.04 11.90 4.27
CA ALA A 57 16.57 10.75 3.50
C ALA A 57 17.33 10.75 2.16
N PRO A 58 17.76 9.58 1.65
CA PRO A 58 18.65 9.49 0.50
C PRO A 58 18.15 10.40 -0.62
N THR A 59 18.88 11.49 -0.83
CA THR A 59 18.56 12.52 -1.81
C THR A 59 18.60 11.89 -3.20
N GLY A 60 17.44 11.62 -3.78
CA GLY A 60 17.33 11.11 -5.15
C GLY A 60 16.29 10.01 -5.39
N GLU A 61 15.65 9.46 -4.35
CA GLU A 61 14.57 8.48 -4.57
C GLU A 61 13.21 9.16 -4.76
N ASP A 62 12.53 8.75 -5.83
CA ASP A 62 11.12 9.07 -6.04
C ASP A 62 10.32 8.59 -4.82
N PHE A 63 9.50 9.46 -4.22
CA PHE A 63 8.69 9.13 -3.04
C PHE A 63 7.29 8.65 -3.39
N ALA A 64 6.96 8.65 -4.68
CA ALA A 64 5.74 8.06 -5.21
C ALA A 64 5.91 7.69 -6.68
N THR A 65 5.03 6.82 -7.15
CA THR A 65 4.95 6.36 -8.55
C THR A 65 3.59 6.75 -9.12
N VAL A 66 3.56 7.27 -10.35
CA VAL A 66 2.34 7.60 -11.09
C VAL A 66 2.23 6.68 -12.30
N LEU A 67 1.10 5.99 -12.45
CA LEU A 67 0.79 5.23 -13.66
C LEU A 67 0.06 6.15 -14.65
N ALA A 68 0.74 6.48 -15.74
CA ALA A 68 0.21 7.29 -16.83
C ALA A 68 -0.26 6.38 -17.96
N LEU A 69 -1.31 6.78 -18.70
CA LEU A 69 -1.73 6.04 -19.89
C LEU A 69 -0.65 6.14 -20.98
N HIS A 70 -0.18 7.36 -21.22
CA HIS A 70 0.90 7.70 -22.13
C HIS A 70 1.70 8.92 -21.63
N PRO A 71 2.90 9.20 -22.16
CA PRO A 71 3.77 10.26 -21.64
C PRO A 71 3.09 11.62 -21.48
N ASP A 72 2.21 12.00 -22.41
CA ASP A 72 1.52 13.29 -22.38
C ASP A 72 0.24 13.31 -21.53
N SER A 73 -0.16 12.18 -20.91
CA SER A 73 -1.39 12.10 -20.10
C SER A 73 -1.23 12.66 -18.68
N VAL A 74 0.01 12.89 -18.24
CA VAL A 74 0.35 13.37 -16.92
C VAL A 74 1.54 14.32 -17.03
N LYS A 75 1.46 15.47 -16.37
CA LYS A 75 2.62 16.37 -16.27
C LYS A 75 3.70 15.74 -15.37
N PRO A 76 4.96 15.66 -15.81
CA PRO A 76 6.05 15.18 -14.96
C PRO A 76 6.21 16.07 -13.73
N GLN A 77 6.41 15.44 -12.56
CA GLN A 77 6.58 16.14 -11.30
C GLN A 77 7.86 15.66 -10.58
N PRO A 78 8.69 16.58 -10.05
CA PRO A 78 9.92 16.20 -9.34
C PRO A 78 9.64 15.31 -8.11
N GLY A 79 10.39 14.22 -7.99
CA GLY A 79 10.24 13.24 -6.89
C GLY A 79 9.09 12.25 -7.08
N LEU A 80 8.42 12.28 -8.24
CA LEU A 80 7.42 11.32 -8.65
C LEU A 80 7.92 10.53 -9.88
N LYS A 81 7.98 9.21 -9.74
CA LYS A 81 8.30 8.31 -10.85
C LYS A 81 7.10 8.14 -11.76
N THR A 82 7.17 8.59 -13.00
CA THR A 82 6.08 8.35 -13.97
C THR A 82 6.36 7.10 -14.80
N ILE A 83 5.39 6.19 -14.87
CA ILE A 83 5.44 4.98 -15.70
C ILE A 83 4.27 5.02 -16.68
N SER A 84 4.58 5.17 -17.96
CA SER A 84 3.58 5.14 -19.04
C SER A 84 3.22 3.70 -19.41
N MET A 85 1.93 3.43 -19.61
CA MET A 85 1.47 2.10 -20.04
C MET A 85 1.78 1.84 -21.51
N LEU A 86 1.64 2.86 -22.35
CA LEU A 86 2.04 2.86 -23.76
C LEU A 86 2.74 4.17 -24.10
N GLU A 87 3.60 4.15 -25.11
CA GLU A 87 4.21 5.36 -25.67
C GLU A 87 3.26 6.10 -26.64
N SER A 88 2.28 5.39 -27.21
CA SER A 88 1.32 5.98 -28.15
C SER A 88 0.17 6.68 -27.42
N ALA A 89 -0.40 7.71 -28.05
CA ALA A 89 -1.60 8.40 -27.58
C ALA A 89 -2.91 7.61 -27.78
N ASP A 90 -2.84 6.28 -27.98
CA ASP A 90 -4.03 5.43 -28.05
C ASP A 90 -4.54 5.15 -26.63
N THR A 91 -5.44 6.03 -26.17
CA THR A 91 -5.99 6.01 -24.81
C THR A 91 -6.69 4.68 -24.48
N LEU A 92 -7.42 4.09 -25.44
CA LEU A 92 -8.15 2.84 -25.20
C LEU A 92 -7.18 1.67 -25.01
N ALA A 93 -6.17 1.56 -25.88
CA ALA A 93 -5.15 0.54 -25.75
C ALA A 93 -4.34 0.71 -24.46
N ALA A 94 -4.01 1.96 -24.09
CA ALA A 94 -3.29 2.27 -22.87
C ALA A 94 -4.10 1.94 -21.61
N ALA A 95 -5.40 2.25 -21.60
CA ALA A 95 -6.30 1.92 -20.50
C ALA A 95 -6.42 0.39 -20.33
N ARG A 96 -6.53 -0.35 -21.44
CA ARG A 96 -6.52 -1.82 -21.38
C ARG A 96 -5.19 -2.36 -20.84
N ARG A 97 -4.07 -1.74 -21.22
CA ARG A 97 -2.74 -2.11 -20.71
C ARG A 97 -2.59 -1.81 -19.22
N LEU A 98 -3.16 -0.71 -18.74
CA LEU A 98 -3.24 -0.35 -17.32
C LEU A 98 -4.00 -1.41 -16.53
N GLU A 99 -5.20 -1.78 -16.99
CA GLU A 99 -6.02 -2.83 -16.35
C GLU A 99 -5.24 -4.14 -16.18
N ILE A 100 -4.63 -4.63 -17.28
CA ILE A 100 -3.79 -5.84 -17.24
C ILE A 100 -2.60 -5.69 -16.30
N PHE A 101 -2.01 -4.50 -16.23
CA PHE A 101 -0.91 -4.21 -15.31
C PHE A 101 -1.35 -4.29 -13.86
N LEU A 102 -2.49 -3.69 -13.51
CA LEU A 102 -3.04 -3.72 -12.15
C LEU A 102 -3.45 -5.13 -11.72
N ASP A 103 -4.01 -5.93 -12.64
CA ASP A 103 -4.28 -7.35 -12.37
C ASP A 103 -2.99 -8.11 -12.05
N ARG A 104 -1.92 -7.86 -12.81
CA ARG A 104 -0.60 -8.46 -12.60
C ARG A 104 0.02 -8.01 -11.28
N VAL A 105 -0.09 -6.73 -10.93
CA VAL A 105 0.40 -6.20 -9.64
C VAL A 105 -0.35 -6.84 -8.49
N SER A 106 -1.68 -6.92 -8.57
CA SER A 106 -2.52 -7.57 -7.55
C SER A 106 -2.16 -9.04 -7.39
N TRP A 107 -2.04 -9.77 -8.50
CA TRP A 107 -1.62 -11.17 -8.50
C TRP A 107 -0.22 -11.36 -7.91
N ALA A 108 0.74 -10.49 -8.26
CA ALA A 108 2.10 -10.56 -7.74
C ALA A 108 2.15 -10.20 -6.26
N ALA A 109 1.44 -9.17 -5.81
CA ALA A 109 1.35 -8.82 -4.40
C ALA A 109 0.76 -9.97 -3.56
N ALA A 110 -0.24 -10.67 -4.10
CA ALA A 110 -0.85 -11.82 -3.45
C ALA A 110 0.00 -13.10 -3.46
N ARG A 111 1.06 -13.21 -4.29
CA ARG A 111 1.78 -14.49 -4.49
C ARG A 111 3.31 -14.43 -4.39
N ALA A 112 3.91 -13.26 -4.58
CA ALA A 112 5.36 -13.12 -4.76
C ALA A 112 6.09 -12.59 -3.52
N ASP A 113 5.39 -11.94 -2.58
CA ASP A 113 6.01 -11.45 -1.35
C ASP A 113 5.88 -12.49 -0.23
N GLN A 114 6.91 -12.63 0.62
CA GLN A 114 6.83 -13.44 1.85
C GLN A 114 5.69 -12.98 2.77
N ARG A 115 5.23 -11.74 2.59
CA ARG A 115 4.08 -11.13 3.27
C ARG A 115 2.72 -11.50 2.68
N SER A 116 2.65 -12.27 1.59
CA SER A 116 1.37 -12.76 1.06
C SER A 116 0.58 -13.58 2.07
N HIS A 117 1.25 -14.13 3.08
CA HIS A 117 0.64 -14.89 4.17
C HIS A 117 0.65 -14.13 5.50
N ALA A 118 0.95 -12.83 5.50
CA ALA A 118 1.02 -12.03 6.72
C ALA A 118 -0.33 -11.83 7.42
N HIS A 119 -1.42 -12.24 6.78
CA HIS A 119 -2.78 -12.23 7.33
C HIS A 119 -3.30 -13.64 7.65
N LEU A 120 -2.45 -14.67 7.54
CA LEU A 120 -2.85 -16.06 7.75
C LEU A 120 -3.39 -16.31 9.15
N LEU A 121 -2.90 -15.61 10.18
CA LEU A 121 -3.38 -15.74 11.56
C LEU A 121 -4.22 -14.55 12.03
N ASP A 122 -4.46 -13.57 11.15
CA ASP A 122 -5.28 -12.41 11.47
C ASP A 122 -6.77 -12.79 11.42
N PRO A 123 -7.53 -12.58 12.51
CA PRO A 123 -8.96 -12.87 12.55
C PRO A 123 -9.79 -12.05 11.55
N HIS A 124 -9.35 -10.85 11.17
CA HIS A 124 -10.10 -10.00 10.23
C HIS A 124 -10.18 -10.56 8.81
N TYR A 125 -9.40 -11.60 8.52
CA TYR A 125 -9.33 -12.25 7.22
C TYR A 125 -9.86 -13.68 7.25
N ASP A 126 -10.55 -14.11 8.33
CA ASP A 126 -11.12 -15.47 8.44
C ASP A 126 -11.96 -15.86 7.22
N ASP A 127 -12.77 -14.92 6.71
CA ASP A 127 -13.65 -15.14 5.55
C ASP A 127 -12.88 -15.53 4.27
N LEU A 128 -11.62 -15.12 4.13
CA LEU A 128 -10.79 -15.42 2.96
C LEU A 128 -10.43 -16.91 2.87
N PHE A 129 -10.42 -17.61 4.02
CA PHE A 129 -9.98 -19.00 4.14
C PHE A 129 -11.14 -19.99 4.28
N ALA A 130 -12.39 -19.50 4.39
CA ALA A 130 -13.57 -20.34 4.59
C ALA A 130 -13.72 -21.45 3.53
N ASP A 131 -13.31 -21.16 2.30
CA ASP A 131 -13.32 -22.11 1.17
C ASP A 131 -11.93 -22.69 0.83
N ASP A 132 -10.90 -22.42 1.66
CA ASP A 132 -9.56 -22.99 1.53
C ASP A 132 -9.27 -23.98 2.68
N PRO A 133 -9.49 -25.29 2.47
CA PRO A 133 -9.31 -26.29 3.53
C PRO A 133 -7.84 -26.49 3.92
N ALA A 134 -6.88 -26.17 3.05
CA ALA A 134 -5.47 -26.34 3.36
C ALA A 134 -4.99 -25.23 4.31
N ASP A 135 -5.30 -23.98 3.99
CA ASP A 135 -4.95 -22.84 4.83
C ASP A 135 -5.75 -22.83 6.12
N SER A 136 -7.04 -23.19 6.10
CA SER A 136 -7.83 -23.40 7.32
C SER A 136 -7.18 -24.42 8.25
N ARG A 137 -6.72 -25.55 7.71
CA ARG A 137 -6.05 -26.57 8.53
C ARG A 137 -4.72 -26.08 9.10
N LEU A 138 -3.96 -25.30 8.33
CA LEU A 138 -2.72 -24.70 8.81
C LEU A 138 -2.98 -23.69 9.93
N ARG A 139 -4.02 -22.85 9.80
CA ARG A 139 -4.47 -21.90 10.84
C ARG A 139 -4.78 -22.62 12.15
N GLU A 140 -5.56 -23.70 12.11
CA GLU A 140 -5.89 -24.49 13.30
C GLU A 140 -4.64 -25.00 14.02
N LEU A 141 -3.66 -25.53 13.26
CA LEU A 141 -2.42 -26.05 13.84
C LEU A 141 -1.59 -24.94 14.49
N LEU A 142 -1.43 -23.81 13.81
CA LEU A 142 -0.67 -22.67 14.33
C LEU A 142 -1.37 -21.97 15.49
N ALA A 143 -2.71 -21.93 15.50
CA ALA A 143 -3.50 -21.35 16.59
C ALA A 143 -3.20 -22.04 17.93
N THR A 144 -2.89 -23.33 17.93
CA THR A 144 -2.46 -24.03 19.16
C THR A 144 -1.20 -23.40 19.76
N LEU A 145 -0.22 -23.03 18.92
CA LEU A 145 1.02 -22.39 19.34
C LEU A 145 0.78 -20.95 19.81
N VAL A 146 -0.09 -20.21 19.11
CA VAL A 146 -0.49 -18.84 19.51
C VAL A 146 -1.15 -18.85 20.89
N SER A 147 -2.01 -19.85 21.16
CA SER A 147 -2.77 -19.98 22.40
C SER A 147 -1.95 -20.39 23.63
N LEU A 148 -0.67 -20.75 23.45
CA LEU A 148 0.19 -21.17 24.57
C LEU A 148 0.33 -20.03 25.59
N GLY A 149 0.06 -20.33 26.85
CA GLY A 149 0.25 -19.37 27.94
C GLY A 149 1.72 -19.00 28.15
N PRO A 150 2.01 -17.85 28.81
CA PRO A 150 3.38 -17.40 29.07
C PRO A 150 4.22 -18.39 29.90
N ASP A 151 3.57 -19.20 30.74
CA ASP A 151 4.24 -20.17 31.62
C ASP A 151 4.51 -21.53 30.95
N ASP A 152 4.08 -21.73 29.70
CA ASP A 152 4.24 -22.99 29.01
C ASP A 152 5.74 -23.36 28.85
N PRO A 153 6.15 -24.59 29.22
CA PRO A 153 7.55 -25.02 29.09
C PRO A 153 8.12 -24.85 27.67
N ALA A 154 7.31 -24.97 26.62
CA ALA A 154 7.74 -24.78 25.24
C ALA A 154 8.25 -23.35 24.98
N ARG A 155 7.66 -22.35 25.63
CA ARG A 155 8.09 -20.94 25.54
C ARG A 155 9.45 -20.67 26.20
N LYS A 156 9.91 -21.57 27.07
CA LYS A 156 11.24 -21.48 27.73
C LYS A 156 12.37 -22.00 26.85
N SER A 157 12.05 -22.59 25.70
CA SER A 157 13.04 -23.02 24.72
C SER A 157 13.71 -21.79 24.10
N SER A 158 15.04 -21.85 23.91
CA SER A 158 15.78 -20.80 23.18
C SER A 158 15.34 -20.66 21.71
N ALA A 159 14.67 -21.68 21.15
CA ALA A 159 14.13 -21.62 19.79
C ALA A 159 12.77 -20.90 19.71
N TRP A 160 12.12 -20.61 20.85
CA TRP A 160 10.79 -20.01 20.88
C TRP A 160 10.75 -18.63 20.23
N GLU A 161 11.79 -17.80 20.41
CA GLU A 161 11.87 -16.47 19.79
C GLU A 161 11.71 -16.52 18.26
N ARG A 162 12.25 -17.57 17.62
CA ARG A 162 12.13 -17.75 16.17
C ARG A 162 10.71 -18.14 15.76
N VAL A 163 10.06 -18.97 16.56
CA VAL A 163 8.66 -19.37 16.37
C VAL A 163 7.75 -18.17 16.58
N GLU A 164 7.98 -17.39 17.63
CA GLU A 164 7.21 -16.17 17.91
C GLU A 164 7.35 -15.15 16.78
N SER A 165 8.56 -14.90 16.27
CA SER A 165 8.76 -14.05 15.09
C SER A 165 7.97 -14.54 13.89
N LEU A 166 7.99 -15.85 13.61
CA LEU A 166 7.23 -16.43 12.50
C LEU A 166 5.72 -16.24 12.69
N LEU A 167 5.20 -16.48 13.90
CA LEU A 167 3.77 -16.29 14.19
C LEU A 167 3.36 -14.83 13.99
N LYS A 168 4.20 -13.87 14.41
CA LYS A 168 3.97 -12.44 14.19
C LYS A 168 4.01 -12.08 12.71
N ASP A 169 4.98 -12.61 11.96
CA ASP A 169 5.11 -12.41 10.52
C ASP A 169 3.90 -12.98 9.75
N LEU A 170 3.19 -13.95 10.32
CA LEU A 170 1.96 -14.55 9.80
C LEU A 170 0.66 -13.87 10.29
N GLY A 171 0.75 -12.81 11.11
CA GLY A 171 -0.41 -12.01 11.53
C GLY A 171 -0.95 -12.30 12.92
N ALA A 172 -0.24 -13.04 13.77
CA ALA A 172 -0.71 -13.33 15.13
C ALA A 172 -0.75 -12.11 16.08
N ASP A 173 -0.02 -11.03 15.73
CA ASP A 173 0.08 -9.79 16.52
C ASP A 173 -0.78 -8.64 15.97
N SER A 174 -1.67 -8.91 15.01
CA SER A 174 -2.61 -7.92 14.49
C SER A 174 -3.48 -7.42 15.65
N ARG A 175 -3.08 -6.29 16.23
CA ARG A 175 -3.85 -5.62 17.28
C ARG A 175 -5.26 -5.32 16.74
N PRO A 176 -6.31 -5.48 17.57
CA PRO A 176 -7.63 -4.96 17.26
C PRO A 176 -7.62 -3.43 17.16
#